data_AF-A0A2D4KT16-F1
#
_entry.id   AF-A0A2D4KT16-F1
#
_cell.length_a   1.000
_cell.length_b   1.000
_cell.length_c   1.000
_cell.angle_alpha   90.00
_cell.angle_beta   90.00
_cell.angle_gamma   90.00
#
_symmetry.space_group_name_H-M   'P 1'
#
loop_
_entity.id
_entity.type
_entity.pdbx_description
1 polymer ?
#
loop_
_entity_poly.entity_id
_entity_poly.type
_entity_poly.pdbx_seq_one_letter_code
_entity_poly.pdbx_strand_id
1 'polypeptide(L)'
;GIEIKVWAIACFAPQKQCREEVLKNFTDQLRKISKDAGMPIQGQPCFCKFAQGADSVEPMFRHLKNTYSGLQLIIVILPGKTPVYAEVKRVGDTLLGMATQCVQV
;
A
#
# COMPACT_ATOMS: atom_id res chain seq x y z
N GLY A 1 -10.23 -19.61 2.72
CA GLY A 1 -10.08 -18.44 1.84
C GLY A 1 -8.73 -17.79 2.09
N ILE A 2 -8.25 -16.95 1.17
CA ILE A 2 -7.06 -16.11 1.39
C ILE A 2 -7.44 -15.01 2.38
N GLU A 3 -6.62 -14.82 3.40
CA GLU A 3 -6.81 -13.80 4.43
C GLU A 3 -5.56 -12.94 4.53
N ILE A 4 -5.75 -11.62 4.54
CA ILE A 4 -4.67 -10.64 4.60
C ILE A 4 -4.59 -10.12 6.03
N LYS A 5 -3.53 -10.48 6.75
CA LYS A 5 -3.27 -10.14 8.15
C LYS A 5 -2.21 -9.06 8.31
N VAL A 6 -1.13 -9.16 7.54
CA VAL A 6 -0.02 -8.21 7.56
C VAL A 6 0.01 -7.46 6.25
N TRP A 7 -0.31 -6.17 6.29
CA TRP A 7 -0.41 -5.32 5.10
C TRP A 7 -0.06 -3.88 5.44
N ALA A 8 0.34 -3.10 4.43
CA ALA A 8 0.81 -1.73 4.58
C ALA A 8 0.14 -0.78 3.59
N ILE A 9 0.15 0.52 3.91
CA ILE A 9 -0.21 1.61 3.02
C ILE A 9 1.02 2.50 2.79
N ALA A 10 1.36 2.69 1.52
CA ALA A 10 2.36 3.66 1.07
C ALA A 10 1.67 4.73 0.22
N CYS A 11 1.57 5.95 0.74
CA CYS A 11 0.88 7.04 0.07
C CYS A 11 1.87 7.97 -0.65
N PHE A 12 1.84 7.98 -1.98
CA PHE A 12 2.63 8.88 -2.82
C PHE A 12 1.83 10.09 -3.30
N ALA A 13 0.55 10.18 -2.91
CA ALA A 13 -0.23 11.38 -3.13
C ALA A 13 0.14 12.47 -2.10
N PRO A 14 0.16 13.75 -2.49
CA PRO A 14 0.42 14.85 -1.55
C PRO A 14 -0.56 14.82 -0.37
N GLN A 15 -0.06 14.96 0.86
CA GLN A 15 -0.88 14.91 2.08
C GLN A 15 -2.01 15.98 2.11
N LYS A 16 -1.82 17.09 1.40
CA LYS A 16 -2.87 18.12 1.24
C LYS A 16 -4.08 17.60 0.46
N GLN A 17 -3.87 16.69 -0.49
CA GLN A 17 -4.90 16.04 -1.31
C GLN A 17 -5.41 14.76 -0.66
N CYS A 18 -4.50 13.96 -0.09
CA CYS A 18 -4.81 12.72 0.60
C CYS A 18 -4.50 12.84 2.09
N ARG A 19 -5.47 13.32 2.87
CA ARG A 19 -5.29 13.49 4.32
C ARG A 19 -5.34 12.15 5.05
N GLU A 20 -4.80 12.09 6.26
CA GLU A 20 -4.83 10.87 7.09
C GLU A 20 -6.26 10.36 7.33
N GLU A 21 -7.23 11.27 7.49
CA GLU A 21 -8.64 10.92 7.62
C GLU A 21 -9.18 10.17 6.38
N VAL A 22 -8.75 10.58 5.17
CA VAL A 22 -9.13 9.92 3.93
C VAL A 22 -8.56 8.49 3.89
N LEU A 23 -7.30 8.31 4.30
CA LEU A 23 -6.67 6.98 4.39
C LEU A 23 -7.34 6.08 5.41
N LYS A 24 -7.77 6.64 6.55
CA LYS A 24 -8.52 5.92 7.57
C LYS A 24 -9.89 5.46 7.06
N ASN A 25 -10.64 6.37 6.44
CA ASN A 25 -11.95 6.05 5.85
C ASN A 25 -11.84 5.00 4.74
N PHE A 26 -10.84 5.13 3.87
CA PHE A 26 -10.51 4.12 2.86
C PHE A 26 -10.22 2.76 3.48
N THR A 27 -9.42 2.72 4.55
CA THR A 27 -9.08 1.48 5.26
C THR A 27 -10.32 0.79 5.80
N ASP A 28 -11.22 1.54 6.45
CA ASP A 28 -12.43 0.97 7.03
C ASP A 28 -13.39 0.44 5.94
N GLN A 29 -13.55 1.16 4.83
CA GLN A 29 -14.33 0.71 3.68
C GLN A 29 -13.73 -0.53 3.02
N LEU A 30 -12.41 -0.53 2.77
CA LEU A 30 -11.69 -1.65 2.17
C LEU A 30 -11.86 -2.92 3.01
N ARG A 31 -11.70 -2.80 4.34
CA ARG A 31 -11.88 -3.93 5.26
C ARG A 31 -13.30 -4.49 5.19
N LYS A 32 -14.33 -3.63 5.19
CA LYS A 32 -15.73 -4.06 5.07
C LYS A 32 -15.97 -4.83 3.77
N ILE A 33 -15.60 -4.24 2.63
CA ILE A 33 -15.82 -4.86 1.31
C ILE A 33 -15.02 -6.15 1.16
N SER A 34 -13.77 -6.18 1.63
CA SER A 34 -12.92 -7.37 1.56
C SER A 34 -13.49 -8.56 2.34
N LYS A 35 -14.11 -8.29 3.50
CA LYS A 35 -14.80 -9.29 4.32
C LYS A 35 -16.03 -9.84 3.59
N ASP A 36 -16.84 -8.95 3.03
CA ASP A 36 -18.05 -9.33 2.29
C ASP A 36 -17.72 -10.14 1.02
N ALA A 37 -16.57 -9.86 0.39
CA ALA A 37 -16.06 -10.58 -0.77
C ALA A 37 -15.38 -11.93 -0.43
N GLY A 38 -15.29 -12.32 0.85
CA GLY A 38 -14.66 -13.58 1.26
C GLY A 38 -13.13 -13.58 1.26
N MET A 39 -12.50 -12.40 1.15
CA MET A 39 -11.05 -12.19 1.22
C MET A 39 -10.71 -11.15 2.30
N PRO A 40 -10.92 -11.45 3.59
CA PRO A 40 -10.86 -10.46 4.64
C PRO A 40 -9.46 -9.84 4.79
N ILE A 41 -9.41 -8.51 4.78
CA ILE A 41 -8.28 -7.71 5.25
C ILE A 41 -8.49 -7.42 6.73
N GLN A 42 -7.64 -8.01 7.57
CA GLN A 42 -7.72 -7.91 9.02
C GLN A 42 -6.97 -6.68 9.56
N GLY A 43 -7.48 -6.17 10.68
CA GLY A 43 -6.79 -5.15 11.47
C GLY A 43 -6.54 -3.83 10.74
N GLN A 44 -5.74 -2.99 11.38
CA GLN A 44 -5.16 -1.79 10.77
C GLN A 44 -3.88 -2.17 10.02
N PRO A 45 -3.46 -1.42 9.00
CA PRO A 45 -2.19 -1.68 8.35
C PRO A 45 -1.04 -1.57 9.36
N CYS A 46 -0.02 -2.43 9.22
CA CYS A 46 1.17 -2.42 10.08
C CYS A 46 2.07 -1.20 9.83
N PHE A 47 1.86 -0.52 8.71
CA PHE A 47 2.56 0.68 8.29
C PHE A 47 1.63 1.57 7.44
N CYS A 48 1.63 2.88 7.71
CA CYS A 48 0.93 3.88 6.92
C CYS A 48 1.75 5.16 6.90
N LYS A 49 2.41 5.47 5.77
CA LYS A 49 3.25 6.67 5.63
C LYS A 49 3.14 7.31 4.25
N PHE A 50 3.44 8.59 4.22
CA PHE A 50 3.60 9.37 3.00
C PHE A 50 5.04 9.30 2.49
N ALA A 51 5.18 9.30 1.17
CA ALA A 51 6.44 9.44 0.45
C ALA A 51 6.23 10.24 -0.82
N GLN A 52 7.34 10.64 -1.47
CA GLN A 52 7.30 11.43 -2.69
C GLN A 52 8.39 10.96 -3.66
N GLY A 53 8.07 11.00 -4.96
CA GLY A 53 9.00 10.63 -6.02
C GLY A 53 9.21 9.11 -6.16
N ALA A 54 9.66 8.70 -7.35
CA ALA A 54 9.94 7.29 -7.65
C ALA A 54 11.13 6.76 -6.83
N ASP A 55 12.14 7.59 -6.59
CA ASP A 55 13.37 7.21 -5.88
C ASP A 55 13.14 6.75 -4.43
N SER A 56 11.99 7.10 -3.83
CA SER A 56 11.62 6.68 -2.48
C SER A 56 10.93 5.31 -2.42
N VAL A 57 10.51 4.75 -3.56
CA VAL A 57 9.80 3.46 -3.62
C VAL A 57 10.70 2.31 -3.14
N GLU A 58 11.89 2.16 -3.74
CA GLU A 58 12.78 1.05 -3.41
C GLU A 58 13.24 1.07 -1.95
N PRO A 59 13.73 2.20 -1.39
CA PRO A 59 14.11 2.27 0.02
C PRO A 59 12.94 1.93 0.96
N MET A 60 11.74 2.43 0.66
CA MET A 60 10.55 2.14 1.47
C MET A 60 10.18 0.67 1.41
N PHE A 61 10.17 0.04 0.23
CA PHE A 61 9.78 -1.37 0.11
C PHE A 61 10.80 -2.31 0.73
N ARG A 62 12.10 -1.99 0.61
CA ARG A 62 13.17 -2.73 1.33
C ARG A 62 12.97 -2.64 2.84
N HIS A 63 12.68 -1.45 3.36
CA HIS A 63 12.37 -1.28 4.77
C HIS A 63 11.16 -2.12 5.18
N LEU A 64 10.06 -2.06 4.41
CA LEU A 64 8.85 -2.84 4.69
C LEU A 64 9.12 -4.35 4.71
N LYS A 65 9.81 -4.88 3.70
CA LYS A 65 10.16 -6.31 3.58
C LYS A 65 11.01 -6.80 4.75
N ASN A 66 11.97 -5.99 5.20
CA ASN A 66 12.89 -6.37 6.26
C ASN A 66 12.29 -6.19 7.67
N THR A 67 11.33 -5.28 7.82
CA THR A 67 10.74 -4.92 9.13
C THR A 67 9.52 -5.76 9.46
N TYR A 68 8.65 -6.03 8.49
CA TYR A 68 7.37 -6.68 8.72
C TYR A 68 7.40 -8.11 8.18
N SER A 69 7.80 -9.05 9.04
CA SER A 69 7.79 -10.48 8.71
C SER A 69 6.38 -10.92 8.30
N GLY A 70 6.30 -11.64 7.18
CA GLY A 70 5.03 -12.11 6.62
C GLY A 70 4.16 -11.03 5.99
N LEU A 71 4.71 -9.86 5.61
CA LEU A 71 3.99 -8.83 4.87
C LEU A 71 3.40 -9.40 3.56
N GLN A 72 2.07 -9.30 3.41
CA GLN A 72 1.32 -9.94 2.34
C GLN A 72 0.92 -8.99 1.22
N LEU A 73 0.73 -7.69 1.52
CA LEU A 73 0.26 -6.70 0.56
C LEU A 73 0.70 -5.30 0.92
N ILE A 74 1.12 -4.52 -0.09
CA ILE A 74 1.27 -3.08 0.01
C ILE A 74 0.20 -2.42 -0.86
N ILE A 75 -0.70 -1.66 -0.24
CA ILE A 75 -1.59 -0.73 -0.95
C ILE A 75 -0.79 0.56 -1.23
N VAL A 76 -0.72 0.93 -2.50
CA VAL A 76 0.04 2.11 -2.94
C VAL A 76 -0.93 3.17 -3.47
N ILE A 77 -0.98 4.33 -2.82
CA ILE A 77 -1.86 5.44 -3.23
C ILE A 77 -1.10 6.38 -4.14
N LEU A 78 -1.64 6.67 -5.32
CA LEU A 78 -1.00 7.48 -6.36
C LEU A 78 -1.82 8.74 -6.69
N PRO A 79 -1.18 9.89 -6.96
CA PRO A 79 -1.85 11.15 -7.32
C PRO A 79 -2.29 11.20 -8.81
N GLY A 80 -2.76 10.08 -9.36
CA GLY A 80 -3.10 9.95 -10.78
C GLY A 80 -1.96 9.39 -11.64
N LYS A 81 -1.69 9.99 -12.81
CA LYS A 81 -0.60 9.56 -13.71
C LYS A 81 0.75 10.05 -13.17
N THR A 82 1.64 9.11 -12.86
CA THR A 82 2.94 9.41 -12.27
C THR A 82 3.96 8.32 -12.63
N PRO A 83 5.27 8.65 -12.77
CA PRO A 83 6.32 7.65 -12.96
C PRO A 83 6.44 6.67 -11.77
N VAL A 84 5.91 7.03 -10.60
CA VAL A 84 5.90 6.17 -9.40
C VAL A 84 5.23 4.82 -9.67
N TYR A 85 4.20 4.75 -10.52
CA TYR A 85 3.54 3.48 -10.83
C TYR A 85 4.49 2.45 -11.44
N ALA A 86 5.27 2.87 -12.44
CA ALA A 86 6.23 2.00 -13.11
C ALA A 86 7.29 1.50 -12.13
N GLU A 87 7.77 2.39 -11.26
CA GLU A 87 8.76 2.05 -10.25
C GLU A 87 8.21 1.09 -9.18
N VAL A 88 6.98 1.29 -8.73
CA VAL A 88 6.28 0.36 -7.83
C VAL A 88 6.20 -1.04 -8.43
N LYS A 89 5.89 -1.15 -9.72
CA LYS A 89 5.82 -2.45 -10.40
C LYS A 89 7.18 -3.07 -10.61
N ARG A 90 8.19 -2.29 -11.02
CA ARG A 90 9.58 -2.75 -11.12
C ARG A 90 10.10 -3.27 -9.79
N VAL A 91 9.95 -2.50 -8.71
CA VAL A 91 10.46 -2.86 -7.38
C VAL A 91 9.65 -4.01 -6.77
N GLY A 92 8.32 -3.93 -6.83
CA GLY A 92 7.42 -4.93 -6.26
C GLY A 92 7.50 -6.26 -6.98
N ASP A 93 7.24 -6.27 -8.29
CA ASP A 93 7.06 -7.51 -9.06
C ASP A 93 8.41 -8.12 -9.47
N THR A 94 9.41 -7.31 -9.83
CA THR A 94 10.70 -7.81 -10.33
C THR A 94 11.78 -7.88 -9.25
N LEU A 95 12.00 -6.82 -8.47
CA LEU A 95 13.16 -6.77 -7.57
C LEU A 95 12.95 -7.50 -6.24
N LEU A 96 11.81 -7.27 -5.59
CA LEU A 96 11.59 -7.70 -4.21
C LEU A 96 10.57 -8.83 -4.06
N GLY A 97 9.77 -9.11 -5.10
CA GLY A 97 8.74 -10.15 -5.07
C GLY A 97 7.64 -9.86 -4.04
N MET A 98 7.19 -8.60 -3.97
CA MET A 98 6.19 -8.12 -3.03
C MET A 98 4.87 -7.83 -3.76
N ALA A 99 3.76 -8.32 -3.24
CA ALA A 99 2.45 -8.02 -3.81
C ALA A 99 2.10 -6.53 -3.59
N THR A 100 1.74 -5.85 -4.68
CA THR A 100 1.39 -4.42 -4.69
C THR A 100 0.05 -4.19 -5.35
N GLN A 101 -0.80 -3.38 -4.73
CA GLN A 101 -2.05 -2.91 -5.31
C GLN A 101 -2.06 -1.38 -5.36
N CYS A 102 -2.02 -0.82 -6.57
CA CYS A 102 -2.11 0.63 -6.75
C CYS A 102 -3.57 1.09 -6.75
N VAL A 103 -3.83 2.22 -6.11
CA VAL A 103 -5.13 2.90 -6.08
C VAL A 103 -4.88 4.39 -6.32
N GLN A 104 -5.76 5.05 -7.08
CA GLN A 104 -5.68 6.48 -7.32
C GLN A 104 -6.53 7.25 -6.28
N VAL A 105 -6.03 8.41 -5.88
CA VAL A 105 -6.84 9.45 -5.21
C VAL A 105 -7.82 10.08 -6.18
#